data_AF-A0A2V8PV77-F1
#
_entry.id   AF-A0A2V8PV77-F1
#
_cell.length_a   1.000
_cell.length_b   1.000
_cell.length_c   1.000
_cell.angle_alpha   90.00
_cell.angle_beta   90.00
_cell.angle_gamma   90.00
#
_symmetry.space_group_name_H-M   'P 1'
#
loop_
_entity.id
_entity.type
_entity.pdbx_description
1 polymer ?
#
loop_
_entity_poly.entity_id
_entity_poly.type
_entity_poly.pdbx_seq_one_letter_code
_entity_poly.pdbx_strand_id
1 'polypeptide(L)'
;MPSTGDRAAAINEFGATSTTSDVTARARALRRVAENSILVQQEFNRAFVLMQYFGYLRRNPNDPPEATLDFQGYNFWLNKLNAFNGNFIQAEMVKAFIDSSEYRGRFGP
;
A
#
# COMPACT_ATOMS: atom_id res chain seq x y z
N MET A 1 1.30 -2.30 15.59
CA MET A 1 -0.11 -1.93 15.83
C MET A 1 -0.14 -0.57 16.51
N PRO A 2 -1.08 0.32 16.15
CA PRO A 2 -1.21 1.64 16.80
C PRO A 2 -1.35 1.51 18.32
N SER A 3 -0.76 2.43 19.07
CA SER A 3 -0.79 2.38 20.54
C SER A 3 -2.16 2.79 21.10
N THR A 4 -2.42 2.46 22.37
CA THR A 4 -3.60 2.97 23.09
C THR A 4 -3.62 4.51 23.12
N GLY A 5 -2.45 5.15 23.15
CA GLY A 5 -2.31 6.60 23.07
C GLY A 5 -2.71 7.16 21.70
N ASP A 6 -2.28 6.52 20.61
CA ASP A 6 -2.67 6.90 19.24
C ASP A 6 -4.18 6.81 19.06
N ARG A 7 -4.77 5.71 19.56
CA ARG A 7 -6.22 5.49 19.54
C ARG A 7 -6.95 6.57 20.34
N ALA A 8 -6.51 6.84 21.57
CA ALA A 8 -7.12 7.86 22.41
C ALA A 8 -7.06 9.25 21.77
N ALA A 9 -5.92 9.60 21.16
CA ALA A 9 -5.77 10.88 20.51
C ALA A 9 -6.62 11.02 19.23
N ALA A 10 -6.78 9.97 18.43
CA ALA A 10 -7.73 9.98 17.31
C ALA A 10 -9.19 10.14 17.78
N ILE A 11 -9.55 9.52 18.91
CA ILE A 11 -10.87 9.72 19.55
C ILE A 11 -11.02 11.16 20.04
N ASN A 12 -9.97 11.75 20.60
CA ASN A 12 -9.99 13.12 21.10
C ASN A 12 -10.12 14.17 19.97
N GLU A 13 -9.59 13.91 18.77
CA GLU A 13 -9.83 14.78 17.59
C GLU A 13 -11.31 14.88 17.20
N PHE A 14 -12.05 13.80 17.45
CA PHE A 14 -13.50 13.77 17.24
C PHE A 14 -14.26 14.58 18.31
N GLY A 15 -13.57 15.05 19.36
CA GLY A 15 -13.96 16.21 20.16
C GLY A 15 -15.26 16.07 20.95
N ALA A 16 -15.51 14.90 21.56
CA ALA A 16 -16.75 14.59 22.31
C ALA A 16 -18.06 14.83 21.52
N THR A 17 -17.99 14.95 20.19
CA THR A 17 -19.18 15.10 19.37
C THR A 17 -20.07 13.87 19.54
N SER A 18 -21.34 14.10 19.86
CA SER A 18 -22.31 13.04 20.12
C SER A 18 -22.82 12.37 18.85
N THR A 19 -22.44 12.88 17.66
CA THR A 19 -22.86 12.33 16.36
C THR A 19 -21.76 12.42 15.30
N THR A 20 -21.77 11.51 14.34
CA THR A 20 -20.87 11.45 13.17
C THR A 20 -21.23 12.45 12.05
N SER A 21 -22.11 13.40 12.33
CA SER A 21 -22.51 14.42 11.35
C SER A 21 -21.49 15.55 11.22
N ASP A 22 -20.63 15.76 12.22
CA ASP A 22 -19.56 16.77 12.15
C ASP A 22 -18.44 16.33 11.20
N VAL A 23 -18.45 16.92 10.01
CA VAL A 23 -17.48 16.65 8.94
C VAL A 23 -16.06 17.09 9.34
N THR A 24 -15.92 18.17 10.10
CA THR A 24 -14.61 18.72 10.51
C THR A 24 -13.96 17.82 11.56
N ALA A 25 -14.74 17.35 12.53
CA ALA A 25 -14.30 16.37 13.52
C ALA A 25 -13.84 15.06 12.85
N ARG A 26 -14.62 14.57 11.87
CA ARG A 26 -14.27 13.39 11.07
C ARG A 26 -12.99 13.57 10.27
N ALA A 27 -12.83 14.71 9.61
CA ALA A 27 -11.65 15.00 8.80
C ALA A 27 -10.37 15.00 9.66
N ARG A 28 -10.39 15.62 10.84
CA ARG A 28 -9.25 15.64 11.76
C ARG A 28 -8.92 14.25 12.30
N ALA A 29 -9.91 13.50 12.75
CA ALA A 29 -9.71 12.14 13.24
C ALA A 29 -9.14 11.22 12.14
N LEU A 30 -9.70 11.28 10.92
CA LEU A 30 -9.20 10.51 9.78
C LEU A 30 -7.76 10.89 9.41
N ARG A 31 -7.47 12.19 9.33
CA ARG A 31 -6.13 12.70 9.04
C ARG A 31 -5.11 12.18 10.05
N ARG A 32 -5.44 12.21 11.35
CA ARG A 32 -4.54 11.72 12.40
C ARG A 32 -4.24 10.22 12.30
N VAL A 33 -5.22 9.42 11.88
CA VAL A 33 -5.01 7.99 11.63
C VAL A 33 -4.16 7.77 10.37
N ALA A 34 -4.47 8.50 9.30
CA ALA A 34 -3.75 8.39 8.01
C ALA A 34 -2.28 8.83 8.11
N GLU A 35 -1.99 9.87 8.91
CA GLU A 35 -0.63 10.39 9.15
C GLU A 35 0.11 9.64 10.27
N ASN A 36 -0.47 8.57 10.83
CA ASN A 36 0.17 7.80 11.89
C ASN A 36 1.41 7.07 11.35
N SER A 37 2.57 7.29 11.98
CA SER A 37 3.85 6.72 11.53
C SER A 37 3.88 5.18 11.55
N ILE A 38 3.16 4.53 12.47
CA ILE A 38 3.06 3.06 12.50
C ILE A 38 2.26 2.56 11.30
N LEU A 39 1.16 3.23 10.94
CA LEU A 39 0.39 2.89 9.75
C LEU A 39 1.26 3.02 8.49
N VAL A 40 1.99 4.14 8.36
CA VAL A 40 2.91 4.39 7.24
C VAL A 40 3.94 3.27 7.16
N GLN A 41 4.59 2.92 8.27
CA GLN A 41 5.59 1.84 8.29
C GLN A 41 4.99 0.47 7.91
N GLN A 42 3.77 0.16 8.36
CA GLN A 42 3.10 -1.12 8.09
C GLN A 42 2.64 -1.24 6.63
N GLU A 43 2.17 -0.16 6.02
CA GLU A 43 1.65 -0.17 4.65
C GLU A 43 2.72 0.17 3.59
N PHE A 44 3.90 0.66 4.00
CA PHE A 44 4.92 1.12 3.05
C PHE A 44 5.27 0.05 2.00
N ASN A 45 5.60 -1.18 2.42
CA ASN A 45 5.96 -2.25 1.49
C ASN A 45 4.80 -2.64 0.57
N ARG A 46 3.58 -2.64 1.10
CA ARG A 46 2.34 -2.93 0.35
C ARG A 46 2.11 -1.88 -0.74
N ALA A 47 2.19 -0.60 -0.36
CA ALA A 47 2.07 0.53 -1.27
C ALA A 47 3.23 0.56 -2.30
N PHE A 48 4.45 0.22 -1.89
CA PHE A 48 5.60 0.15 -2.78
C PHE A 48 5.42 -0.91 -3.87
N VAL A 49 4.94 -2.11 -3.51
CA VAL A 49 4.61 -3.16 -4.47
C VAL A 49 3.53 -2.69 -5.43
N LEU A 50 2.45 -2.09 -4.90
CA LEU A 50 1.34 -1.58 -5.70
C LEU A 50 1.82 -0.52 -6.73
N MET A 51 2.72 0.37 -6.31
CA MET A 51 3.30 1.38 -7.19
C MET A 51 4.06 0.76 -8.37
N GLN A 52 4.71 -0.41 -8.20
CA GLN A 52 5.36 -1.09 -9.33
C GLN A 52 4.35 -1.51 -10.41
N TYR A 53 3.18 -2.03 -10.01
CA TYR A 53 2.12 -2.39 -10.94
C TYR A 53 1.57 -1.16 -11.69
N PHE A 54 1.36 -0.06 -10.98
CA PHE A 54 0.87 1.17 -11.60
C PHE A 54 1.92 1.82 -12.51
N GLY A 55 3.17 1.91 -12.06
CA GLY A 55 4.25 2.58 -12.79
C GLY A 55 4.70 1.81 -14.03
N TYR A 56 4.93 0.50 -13.90
CA TYR A 56 5.46 -0.31 -14.98
C TYR A 56 4.36 -0.97 -15.82
N LEU A 57 3.34 -1.56 -15.18
CA LEU A 57 2.33 -2.35 -15.90
C LEU A 57 1.05 -1.57 -16.23
N ARG A 58 0.88 -0.36 -15.64
CA ARG A 58 -0.28 0.51 -15.84
C ARG A 58 -1.63 -0.20 -15.61
N ARG A 59 -1.71 -1.07 -14.60
CA ARG A 59 -2.93 -1.82 -14.23
C ARG A 59 -2.98 -2.13 -12.73
N ASN A 60 -4.15 -2.51 -12.23
CA ASN A 60 -4.23 -3.08 -10.89
C ASN A 60 -3.61 -4.49 -10.87
N PRO A 61 -3.10 -4.96 -9.72
CA PRO A 61 -2.45 -6.27 -9.66
C PRO A 61 -3.37 -7.45 -10.01
N ASN A 62 -4.68 -7.30 -9.75
CA ASN A 62 -5.70 -8.29 -10.04
C ASN A 62 -6.46 -8.05 -11.35
N ASP A 63 -6.06 -7.07 -12.17
CA ASP A 63 -6.64 -6.86 -13.49
C ASP A 63 -6.05 -7.87 -14.49
N PRO A 64 -6.78 -8.20 -15.58
CA PRO A 64 -6.22 -8.92 -16.72
C PRO A 64 -4.89 -8.27 -17.19
N PRO A 65 -3.87 -9.05 -17.57
CA PRO A 65 -3.91 -10.46 -17.94
C PRO A 65 -3.67 -11.44 -16.78
N GLU A 66 -3.80 -11.02 -15.51
CA GLU A 66 -3.71 -11.94 -14.37
C GLU A 66 -4.75 -13.05 -14.50
N ALA A 67 -4.31 -14.31 -14.60
CA ALA A 67 -5.18 -15.42 -14.99
C ALA A 67 -6.20 -15.76 -13.91
N THR A 68 -5.82 -15.58 -12.65
CA THR A 68 -6.62 -15.93 -11.46
C THR A 68 -7.37 -14.74 -10.87
N LEU A 69 -7.02 -13.50 -11.25
CA LEU A 69 -7.57 -12.25 -10.69
C LEU A 69 -7.53 -12.19 -9.14
N ASP A 70 -6.60 -12.90 -8.49
CA ASP A 70 -6.59 -13.17 -7.04
C ASP A 70 -5.39 -12.57 -6.29
N PHE A 71 -4.67 -11.62 -6.90
CA PHE A 71 -3.50 -10.95 -6.33
C PHE A 71 -2.29 -11.88 -6.04
N GLN A 72 -2.24 -13.10 -6.60
CA GLN A 72 -1.10 -14.00 -6.38
C GLN A 72 0.26 -13.35 -6.68
N GLY A 73 0.40 -12.70 -7.84
CA GLY A 73 1.63 -11.98 -8.18
C GLY A 73 1.96 -10.86 -7.19
N TYR A 74 0.96 -10.10 -6.73
CA TYR A 74 1.16 -9.05 -5.73
C TYR A 74 1.64 -9.63 -4.39
N ASN A 75 0.99 -10.69 -3.90
CA ASN A 75 1.35 -11.36 -2.66
C ASN A 75 2.74 -11.98 -2.74
N PHE A 76 3.10 -12.58 -3.88
CA PHE A 76 4.46 -13.09 -4.12
C PHE A 76 5.51 -11.97 -3.95
N TRP A 77 5.33 -10.84 -4.62
CA TRP A 77 6.28 -9.73 -4.55
C TRP A 77 6.34 -9.08 -3.17
N LEU A 78 5.19 -8.93 -2.49
CA LEU A 78 5.14 -8.43 -1.13
C LEU A 78 5.90 -9.34 -0.17
N ASN A 79 5.69 -10.66 -0.27
CA ASN A 79 6.39 -11.65 0.54
C ASN A 79 7.90 -11.64 0.28
N LYS A 80 8.31 -11.55 -1.00
CA LYS A 80 9.72 -11.44 -1.38
C LYS A 80 10.34 -10.16 -0.80
N LEU A 81 9.69 -9.01 -0.94
CA LEU A 81 10.17 -7.74 -0.40
C LEU A 81 10.32 -7.78 1.13
N ASN A 82 9.35 -8.36 1.83
CA ASN A 82 9.40 -8.55 3.28
C ASN A 82 10.54 -9.48 3.70
N ALA A 83 10.80 -10.57 2.96
CA ALA A 83 11.91 -11.48 3.23
C ALA A 83 13.29 -10.82 3.11
N PHE A 84 13.39 -9.74 2.32
CA PHE A 84 14.59 -8.91 2.21
C PHE A 84 14.51 -7.61 3.03
N ASN A 85 13.67 -7.56 4.07
CA ASN A 85 13.51 -6.41 4.96
C ASN A 85 13.23 -5.08 4.24
N GLY A 86 12.45 -5.12 3.14
CA GLY A 86 12.16 -3.93 2.33
C GLY A 86 13.25 -3.53 1.34
N ASN A 87 14.36 -4.28 1.25
CA ASN A 87 15.40 -4.03 0.27
C ASN A 87 14.96 -4.50 -1.13
N PHE A 88 14.41 -3.57 -1.92
CA PHE A 88 13.91 -3.86 -3.28
C PHE A 88 15.02 -4.26 -4.27
N ILE A 89 16.28 -3.90 -3.99
CA ILE A 89 17.44 -4.28 -4.81
C ILE A 89 17.72 -5.78 -4.60
N GLN A 90 17.80 -6.22 -3.34
CA GLN A 90 17.98 -7.63 -3.00
C GLN A 90 16.77 -8.49 -3.38
N ALA A 91 15.56 -7.93 -3.32
CA ALA A 91 14.36 -8.57 -3.83
C ALA A 91 14.30 -8.63 -5.37
N GLU A 92 15.25 -7.99 -6.08
CA GLU A 92 15.31 -7.85 -7.53
C GLU A 92 14.00 -7.33 -8.15
N MET A 93 13.25 -6.55 -7.38
CA MET A 93 11.84 -6.31 -7.69
C MET A 93 11.67 -5.42 -8.92
N VAL A 94 12.29 -4.24 -8.91
CA VAL A 94 12.19 -3.28 -10.04
C VAL A 94 12.68 -3.91 -11.34
N LYS A 95 13.80 -4.63 -11.27
CA LYS A 95 14.37 -5.34 -12.42
C LYS A 95 13.37 -6.35 -12.99
N ALA A 96 12.74 -7.16 -12.15
CA ALA A 96 11.79 -8.17 -12.61
C ALA A 96 10.53 -7.59 -13.26
N PHE A 97 10.05 -6.41 -12.83
CA PHE A 97 8.93 -5.74 -13.48
C PHE A 97 9.30 -5.26 -14.89
N ILE A 98 10.47 -4.62 -15.06
CA ILE A 98 10.97 -4.17 -16.37
C ILE A 98 11.30 -5.35 -17.29
N ASP A 99 11.84 -6.43 -16.73
CA ASP A 99 12.20 -7.63 -17.48
C ASP A 99 11.03 -8.57 -17.77
N SER A 100 9.86 -8.30 -17.19
CA SER A 100 8.67 -9.13 -17.39
C SER A 100 8.25 -9.17 -18.87
N SER A 101 7.75 -10.32 -19.31
CA SER A 101 7.21 -10.49 -20.66
C SER A 101 6.06 -9.50 -20.93
N GLU A 102 5.24 -9.22 -19.92
CA GLU A 102 4.16 -8.23 -20.02
C GLU A 102 4.71 -6.82 -20.28
N TYR A 103 5.67 -6.34 -19.47
CA TYR A 103 6.25 -5.01 -19.66
C TYR A 103 6.92 -4.90 -21.02
N ARG A 104 7.77 -5.86 -21.38
CA ARG A 104 8.47 -5.85 -22.68
C ARG A 104 7.50 -5.90 -23.85
N GLY A 105 6.48 -6.75 -23.79
CA GLY A 105 5.50 -6.89 -24.87
C GLY A 105 4.59 -5.68 -25.05
N ARG A 106 4.38 -4.86 -24.02
CA ARG A 106 3.50 -3.68 -24.07
C ARG A 106 4.25 -2.36 -24.22
N PHE A 107 5.44 -2.25 -23.63
CA PHE A 107 6.16 -0.99 -23.44
C PHE A 107 7.67 -1.08 -23.70
N GLY A 108 8.21 -2.27 -23.92
CA GLY A 108 9.61 -2.46 -24.29
C GLY A 108 9.86 -2.13 -25.77
N PRO A 109 11.14 -1.92 -26.16
CA PRO A 109 11.54 -1.76 -27.55
C PRO A 109 11.37 -3.05 -28.38
#